data_AF-A0A378N9E8-F1
#
_entry.id   AF-A0A378N9E8-F1
#
_cell.length_a   1.000
_cell.length_b   1.000
_cell.length_c   1.000
_cell.angle_alpha   90.00
_cell.angle_beta   90.00
_cell.angle_gamma   90.00
#
_symmetry.space_group_name_H-M   'P 1'
#
loop_
_entity.id
_entity.type
_entity.pdbx_description
1 polymer ?
#
loop_
_entity_poly.entity_id
_entity_poly.type
_entity_poly.pdbx_seq_one_letter_code
_entity_poly.pdbx_strand_id
1 'polypeptide(L)'
;MFGSYRADLIQMERFAEVAQPLIDGLSPYVDIWLCETQSAIIEPISIKALLPKDNRPLWVSFTLTDDEPTTEPQLRSGESVKQAVEEMVKLGVQAILFNCCQPEVIGEALSVTQKTLAELKATHIRTGAYANAFAPQPKDATANDGFR
;
A
#
# COMPACT_ATOMS: atom_id res chain seq x y z
N MET A 1 -8.38 3.34 2.94
CA MET A 1 -9.62 4.13 2.71
C MET A 1 -10.39 4.50 4.00
N PHE A 2 -9.91 4.16 5.21
CA PHE A 2 -10.56 4.52 6.49
C PHE A 2 -9.58 5.06 7.54
N GLY A 3 -8.58 5.83 7.08
CA GLY A 3 -7.46 6.32 7.87
C GLY A 3 -6.18 5.57 7.53
N SER A 4 -5.22 6.24 6.90
CA SER A 4 -3.99 5.66 6.34
C SER A 4 -3.09 4.94 7.36
N TYR A 5 -3.36 5.09 8.66
CA TYR A 5 -2.60 4.52 9.77
C TYR A 5 -3.44 3.61 10.69
N ARG A 6 -4.71 3.37 10.35
CA ARG A 6 -5.68 2.68 11.22
C ARG A 6 -6.41 1.59 10.44
N ALA A 7 -5.70 0.49 10.17
CA ALA A 7 -6.28 -0.69 9.53
C ALA A 7 -7.46 -1.27 10.33
N ASP A 8 -7.52 -1.03 11.64
CA ASP A 8 -8.60 -1.42 12.54
C ASP A 8 -9.95 -0.73 12.26
N LEU A 9 -9.97 0.34 11.46
CA LEU A 9 -11.20 1.07 11.11
C LEU A 9 -11.82 0.66 9.77
N ILE A 10 -11.26 -0.36 9.09
CA ILE A 10 -11.75 -0.82 7.79
C ILE A 10 -13.18 -1.37 7.92
N GLN A 11 -14.11 -0.77 7.18
CA GLN A 11 -15.50 -1.20 7.06
C GLN A 11 -15.71 -1.75 5.64
N MET A 12 -15.61 -3.07 5.48
CA MET A 12 -15.68 -3.72 4.16
C MET A 12 -17.00 -3.44 3.45
N GLU A 13 -18.09 -3.35 4.19
CA GLU A 13 -19.45 -3.13 3.68
C GLU A 13 -19.61 -1.74 3.05
N ARG A 14 -18.79 -0.78 3.48
CA ARG A 14 -18.85 0.62 3.05
C ARG A 14 -17.80 0.97 2.00
N PHE A 15 -16.98 0.00 1.63
CA PHE A 15 -15.93 0.21 0.64
C PHE A 15 -16.51 0.68 -0.70
N ALA A 16 -17.61 0.05 -1.13
CA ALA A 16 -18.32 0.45 -2.35
C ALA A 16 -18.90 1.86 -2.26
N GLU A 17 -19.49 2.23 -1.11
CA GLU A 17 -20.09 3.56 -0.90
C GLU A 17 -19.06 4.68 -1.10
N VAL A 18 -17.82 4.46 -0.66
CA VAL A 18 -16.75 5.46 -0.73
C VAL A 18 -16.00 5.38 -2.07
N ALA A 19 -15.68 4.17 -2.53
CA ALA A 19 -14.82 3.96 -3.70
C ALA A 19 -15.55 4.15 -5.03
N GLN A 20 -16.81 3.71 -5.14
CA GLN A 20 -17.51 3.68 -6.43
C GLN A 20 -17.66 5.06 -7.08
N PRO A 21 -18.05 6.14 -6.36
CA PRO A 21 -18.13 7.47 -6.96
C PRO A 21 -16.78 7.99 -7.47
N LEU A 22 -15.68 7.65 -6.79
CA LEU A 22 -14.33 8.01 -7.20
C LEU A 22 -13.91 7.24 -8.45
N ILE A 23 -14.17 5.92 -8.47
CA ILE A 23 -13.90 5.05 -9.62
C ILE A 23 -14.68 5.53 -10.84
N ASP A 24 -15.98 5.80 -10.70
CA ASP A 24 -16.82 6.26 -11.80
C ASP A 24 -16.37 7.61 -12.34
N GLY A 25 -16.00 8.54 -11.46
CA GLY A 25 -15.50 9.87 -11.83
C GLY A 25 -14.14 9.85 -12.52
N LEU A 26 -13.25 8.93 -12.13
CA LEU A 26 -11.90 8.80 -12.70
C LEU A 26 -11.86 7.94 -13.96
N SER A 27 -12.77 6.96 -14.09
CA SER A 27 -12.74 5.95 -15.14
C SER A 27 -12.56 6.51 -16.57
N PRO A 28 -13.18 7.63 -16.99
CA PRO A 28 -12.98 8.13 -18.35
C PRO A 28 -11.59 8.73 -18.63
N TYR A 29 -10.79 8.98 -17.60
CA TYR A 29 -9.58 9.81 -17.70
C TYR A 29 -8.28 9.10 -17.29
N VAL A 30 -8.37 7.89 -16.72
CA VAL A 30 -7.20 7.18 -16.18
C VAL A 30 -6.78 6.01 -17.04
N ASP A 31 -5.48 5.91 -17.27
CA ASP A 31 -4.83 4.78 -17.95
C ASP A 31 -4.52 3.62 -17.00
N ILE A 32 -4.35 3.92 -15.70
CA ILE A 32 -4.01 2.97 -14.64
C ILE A 32 -4.83 3.22 -13.37
N TRP A 33 -5.00 2.17 -12.58
CA TRP A 33 -5.52 2.25 -11.22
C TRP A 33 -4.37 2.10 -10.23
N LEU A 34 -4.15 3.11 -9.39
CA LEU A 34 -3.18 3.05 -8.31
C LEU A 34 -3.91 3.09 -6.96
N CYS A 35 -3.90 1.96 -6.26
CA CYS A 35 -4.34 1.89 -4.86
C CYS A 35 -3.15 2.25 -3.97
N GLU A 36 -3.03 3.53 -3.64
CA GLU A 36 -1.91 4.04 -2.85
C GLU A 36 -2.21 4.07 -1.34
N THR A 37 -1.17 3.98 -0.51
CA THR A 37 -1.25 4.04 0.95
C THR A 37 -2.22 3.01 1.52
N GLN A 38 -2.09 1.77 1.04
CA GLN A 38 -2.86 0.65 1.55
C GLN A 38 -2.20 0.12 2.82
N SER A 39 -3.00 0.04 3.88
CA SER A 39 -2.57 -0.35 5.22
C SER A 39 -2.84 -1.83 5.52
N ALA A 40 -3.68 -2.48 4.70
CA ALA A 40 -4.06 -3.88 4.82
C ALA A 40 -4.26 -4.53 3.45
N ILE A 41 -4.12 -5.86 3.37
CA ILE A 41 -4.32 -6.63 2.12
C ILE A 41 -5.77 -6.55 1.63
N ILE A 42 -6.72 -6.48 2.56
CA ILE A 42 -8.15 -6.46 2.22
C ILE A 42 -8.53 -5.23 1.38
N GLU A 43 -7.86 -4.09 1.55
CA GLU A 43 -8.19 -2.85 0.86
C GLU A 43 -8.06 -2.94 -0.68
N PRO A 44 -6.90 -3.36 -1.25
CA PRO A 44 -6.79 -3.56 -2.70
C PRO A 44 -7.67 -4.70 -3.21
N ILE A 45 -7.94 -5.74 -2.42
CA ILE A 45 -8.90 -6.81 -2.78
C ILE A 45 -10.30 -6.22 -2.96
N SER A 46 -10.74 -5.40 -2.00
CA SER A 46 -12.03 -4.71 -2.04
C SER A 46 -12.11 -3.70 -3.19
N ILE A 47 -11.05 -2.91 -3.47
CA ILE A 47 -11.02 -2.04 -4.66
C ILE A 47 -11.18 -2.85 -5.94
N LYS A 48 -10.39 -3.92 -6.11
CA LYS A 48 -10.36 -4.68 -7.37
C LYS A 48 -11.74 -5.19 -7.78
N ALA A 49 -12.58 -5.54 -6.81
CA ALA A 49 -13.94 -6.00 -7.06
C ALA A 49 -14.85 -4.92 -7.68
N LEU A 50 -14.52 -3.64 -7.46
CA LEU A 50 -15.28 -2.47 -7.93
C LEU A 50 -14.72 -1.88 -9.23
N LEU A 51 -13.48 -2.20 -9.59
CA LEU A 51 -12.84 -1.65 -10.78
C LEU A 51 -13.54 -2.13 -12.06
N PRO A 52 -13.60 -1.28 -13.11
CA PRO A 52 -14.07 -1.68 -14.42
C PRO A 52 -13.31 -2.89 -14.99
N LYS A 53 -14.02 -3.76 -15.72
CA LYS A 53 -13.45 -4.95 -16.36
C LYS A 53 -12.85 -4.62 -17.74
N ASP A 54 -11.99 -3.62 -17.81
CA ASP A 54 -11.46 -3.06 -19.07
C ASP A 54 -9.94 -3.19 -19.23
N ASN A 55 -9.34 -4.18 -18.55
CA ASN A 55 -7.93 -4.58 -18.65
C ASN A 55 -6.91 -3.52 -18.23
N ARG A 56 -7.33 -2.37 -17.69
CA ARG A 56 -6.39 -1.36 -17.19
C ARG A 56 -5.53 -1.93 -16.05
N PRO A 57 -4.23 -1.62 -16.02
CA PRO A 57 -3.33 -2.06 -14.96
C PRO A 57 -3.83 -1.64 -13.58
N LEU A 58 -3.80 -2.57 -12.62
CA LEU A 58 -3.91 -2.27 -11.20
C LEU A 58 -2.52 -2.29 -10.59
N TRP A 59 -2.13 -1.19 -9.97
CA TRP A 59 -0.93 -1.05 -9.15
C TRP A 59 -1.35 -0.84 -7.70
N VAL A 60 -0.60 -1.41 -6.77
CA VAL A 60 -0.88 -1.30 -5.34
C VAL A 60 0.38 -0.79 -4.64
N SER A 61 0.23 0.27 -3.84
CA SER A 61 1.28 0.79 -2.97
C SER A 61 0.90 0.63 -1.51
N PHE A 62 1.70 -0.11 -0.76
CA PHE A 62 1.49 -0.36 0.66
C PHE A 62 2.24 0.61 1.55
N THR A 63 1.67 0.94 2.70
CA THR A 63 2.36 1.58 3.82
C THR A 63 2.66 0.55 4.90
N LEU A 64 3.86 0.64 5.47
CA LEU A 64 4.42 -0.36 6.40
C LEU A 64 4.45 0.17 7.82
N THR A 65 4.47 -0.75 8.78
CA THR A 65 4.79 -0.46 10.18
C THR A 65 6.25 -0.02 10.27
N ASP A 66 6.49 1.14 10.87
CA ASP A 66 7.80 1.79 10.95
C ASP A 66 8.05 2.52 12.29
N ASP A 67 7.16 2.33 13.26
CA ASP A 67 7.23 2.89 14.61
C ASP A 67 7.97 2.00 15.60
N GLU A 68 7.94 0.68 15.41
CA GLU A 68 8.69 -0.30 16.20
C GLU A 68 9.43 -1.29 15.28
N PRO A 69 10.63 -1.77 15.68
CA PRO A 69 11.32 -2.82 14.94
C PRO A 69 10.51 -4.12 14.91
N THR A 70 10.24 -4.63 13.71
CA THR A 70 9.61 -5.94 13.51
C THR A 70 10.65 -6.98 13.07
N THR A 71 10.35 -8.26 13.26
CA THR A 71 11.22 -9.36 12.79
C THR A 71 11.23 -9.52 11.27
N GLU A 72 10.17 -9.06 10.62
CA GLU A 72 10.01 -9.00 9.17
C GLU A 72 9.15 -7.78 8.81
N PRO A 73 9.29 -7.21 7.61
CA PRO A 73 8.49 -6.06 7.21
C PRO A 73 7.01 -6.44 7.13
N GLN A 74 6.17 -5.61 7.75
CA GLN A 74 4.72 -5.81 7.88
C GLN A 74 3.95 -4.59 7.42
N LEU A 75 2.76 -4.82 6.87
CA LEU A 75 1.75 -3.79 6.68
C LEU A 75 1.31 -3.24 8.04
N ARG A 76 0.69 -2.06 8.04
CA ARG A 76 0.13 -1.46 9.27
C ARG A 76 -0.99 -2.28 9.92
N SER A 77 -1.58 -3.23 9.20
CA SER A 77 -2.51 -4.24 9.71
C SER A 77 -1.83 -5.40 10.47
N GLY A 78 -0.50 -5.52 10.43
CA GLY A 78 0.26 -6.64 10.97
C GLY A 78 0.44 -7.80 10.00
N GLU A 79 -0.16 -7.75 8.80
CA GLU A 79 0.07 -8.75 7.75
C GLU A 79 1.48 -8.61 7.18
N SER A 80 2.18 -9.72 6.91
CA SER A 80 3.55 -9.64 6.40
C SER A 80 3.59 -9.19 4.94
N VAL A 81 4.70 -8.55 4.54
CA VAL A 81 4.91 -8.17 3.13
C VAL A 81 4.87 -9.40 2.22
N LYS A 82 5.35 -10.57 2.69
CA LYS A 82 5.25 -11.81 1.93
C LYS A 82 3.80 -12.21 1.64
N GLN A 83 2.93 -12.17 2.66
CA GLN A 83 1.49 -12.45 2.49
C GLN A 83 0.86 -11.46 1.52
N ALA A 84 1.20 -10.18 1.64
CA ALA A 84 0.73 -9.15 0.72
C ALA A 84 1.13 -9.45 -0.73
N VAL A 85 2.38 -9.85 -0.96
CA VAL A 85 2.86 -10.22 -2.31
C VAL A 85 2.09 -11.42 -2.86
N GLU A 86 1.93 -12.47 -2.07
CA GLU A 86 1.19 -13.68 -2.46
C GLU A 86 -0.25 -13.35 -2.89
N GLU A 87 -0.94 -12.50 -2.14
CA GLU A 87 -2.29 -12.06 -2.48
C GLU A 87 -2.32 -11.13 -3.69
N MET A 88 -1.34 -10.23 -3.84
CA MET A 88 -1.25 -9.34 -5.00
C MET A 88 -0.96 -10.11 -6.30
N VAL A 89 -0.19 -11.20 -6.24
CA VAL A 89 -0.03 -12.11 -7.38
C VAL A 89 -1.37 -12.75 -7.76
N LYS A 90 -2.14 -13.25 -6.79
CA LYS A 90 -3.48 -13.84 -7.03
C LYS A 90 -4.45 -12.80 -7.61
N LEU A 91 -4.35 -11.55 -7.15
CA LEU A 91 -5.18 -10.43 -7.59
C LEU A 91 -4.85 -9.97 -9.03
N GLY A 92 -3.69 -10.37 -9.55
CA GLY A 92 -3.23 -10.02 -10.91
C GLY A 92 -2.82 -8.56 -11.05
N VAL A 93 -2.16 -8.00 -10.03
CA VAL A 93 -1.62 -6.63 -10.12
C VAL A 93 -0.42 -6.57 -11.07
N GLN A 94 -0.18 -5.41 -11.68
CA GLN A 94 0.98 -5.18 -12.54
C GLN A 94 2.16 -4.53 -11.81
N ALA A 95 1.94 -3.98 -10.62
CA ALA A 95 2.99 -3.43 -9.78
C ALA A 95 2.65 -3.55 -8.29
N ILE A 96 3.67 -3.84 -7.49
CA ILE A 96 3.65 -3.79 -6.01
C ILE A 96 4.66 -2.73 -5.59
N LEU A 97 4.19 -1.69 -4.90
CA LEU A 97 4.96 -0.53 -4.51
C LEU A 97 4.91 -0.34 -2.98
N PHE A 98 5.83 0.46 -2.45
CA PHE A 98 5.83 0.88 -1.05
C PHE A 98 5.93 2.40 -0.94
N ASN A 99 5.08 3.01 -0.12
CA ASN A 99 5.07 4.45 0.11
C ASN A 99 4.79 4.81 1.57
N CYS A 100 5.06 6.07 1.92
CA CYS A 100 4.74 6.61 3.25
C CYS A 100 5.32 5.77 4.42
N CYS A 101 6.55 5.31 4.27
CA CYS A 101 7.34 4.59 5.29
C CYS A 101 8.82 5.01 5.23
N GLN A 102 9.57 4.72 6.29
CA GLN A 102 11.00 5.05 6.36
C GLN A 102 11.83 4.26 5.32
N PRO A 103 12.89 4.86 4.76
CA PRO A 103 13.74 4.23 3.75
C PRO A 103 14.32 2.87 4.18
N GLU A 104 14.65 2.70 5.46
CA GLU A 104 15.21 1.47 6.02
C GLU A 104 14.23 0.29 5.88
N VAL A 105 12.95 0.50 6.21
CA VAL A 105 11.89 -0.51 6.12
C VAL A 105 11.56 -0.83 4.65
N ILE A 106 11.63 0.17 3.77
CA ILE A 106 11.41 0.00 2.32
C ILE A 106 12.43 -0.95 1.69
N GLY A 107 13.71 -0.86 2.09
CA GLY A 107 14.76 -1.73 1.55
C GLY A 107 14.49 -3.21 1.82
N GLU A 108 14.11 -3.54 3.05
CA GLU A 108 13.75 -4.90 3.45
C GLU A 108 12.49 -5.39 2.73
N ALA A 109 11.46 -4.54 2.64
CA ALA A 109 10.21 -4.88 1.96
C ALA A 109 10.42 -5.17 0.46
N LEU A 110 11.26 -4.39 -0.23
CA LEU A 110 11.62 -4.65 -1.62
C LEU A 110 12.36 -5.98 -1.79
N SER A 111 13.28 -6.30 -0.88
CA SER A 111 14.02 -7.57 -0.88
C SER A 111 13.08 -8.77 -0.71
N VAL A 112 12.18 -8.72 0.28
CA VAL A 112 11.15 -9.73 0.50
C VAL A 112 10.25 -9.88 -0.73
N THR A 113 9.77 -8.76 -1.28
CA THR A 113 8.91 -8.73 -2.47
C THR A 113 9.58 -9.42 -3.67
N GLN A 114 10.82 -9.06 -4.00
CA GLN A 114 11.53 -9.64 -5.14
C GLN A 114 11.78 -11.13 -4.97
N LYS A 115 12.17 -11.56 -3.76
CA LYS A 115 12.35 -12.97 -3.43
C LYS A 115 11.05 -13.77 -3.60
N THR A 116 9.95 -13.29 -3.01
CA THR A 116 8.65 -13.95 -3.11
C THR A 116 8.13 -13.99 -4.54
N LEU A 117 8.29 -12.92 -5.33
CA LEU A 117 7.93 -12.92 -6.75
C LEU A 117 8.74 -13.94 -7.56
N ALA A 118 10.03 -14.12 -7.25
CA ALA A 118 10.86 -15.13 -7.89
C ALA A 118 10.39 -16.57 -7.55
N GLU A 119 10.10 -16.84 -6.27
CA GLU A 119 9.55 -18.13 -5.80
C GLU A 119 8.22 -18.47 -6.50
N LEU A 120 7.36 -17.46 -6.69
CA LEU A 120 6.06 -17.59 -7.36
C LEU A 120 6.13 -17.56 -8.90
N LYS A 121 7.33 -17.39 -9.49
CA LYS A 121 7.52 -17.18 -10.94
C LYS A 121 6.71 -16.00 -11.51
N ALA A 122 6.51 -14.96 -10.69
CA ALA A 122 5.73 -13.76 -11.00
C ALA A 122 6.61 -12.52 -11.23
N THR A 123 7.83 -12.70 -11.72
CA THR A 123 8.83 -11.62 -11.93
C THR A 123 8.45 -10.59 -12.99
N HIS A 124 7.32 -10.78 -13.69
CA HIS A 124 6.74 -9.79 -14.59
C HIS A 124 6.03 -8.64 -13.85
N ILE A 125 5.71 -8.82 -12.57
CA ILE A 125 5.14 -7.78 -11.71
C ILE A 125 6.24 -6.79 -11.34
N ARG A 126 5.99 -5.49 -11.59
CA ARG A 126 6.96 -4.43 -11.29
C ARG A 126 7.02 -4.17 -9.79
N THR A 127 8.21 -3.80 -9.30
CA THR A 127 8.41 -3.40 -7.91
C THR A 127 9.03 -2.01 -7.83
N GLY A 128 8.75 -1.28 -6.76
CA GLY A 128 9.26 0.08 -6.59
C GLY A 128 8.85 0.68 -5.26
N ALA A 129 9.34 1.88 -4.97
CA ALA A 129 8.98 2.60 -3.77
C ALA A 129 9.14 4.11 -3.96
N TYR A 130 8.40 4.86 -3.17
CA TYR A 130 8.50 6.32 -3.09
C TYR A 130 8.31 6.74 -1.63
N ALA A 131 9.44 7.01 -0.97
CA ALA A 131 9.50 7.33 0.45
C ALA A 131 9.12 8.79 0.74
N ASN A 132 8.75 9.07 1.99
CA ASN A 132 8.59 10.45 2.45
C ASN A 132 9.96 11.15 2.47
N ALA A 133 10.03 12.39 1.99
CA ALA A 133 11.27 13.15 1.86
C ALA A 133 11.79 13.77 3.18
N PHE A 134 11.08 13.61 4.29
CA PHE A 134 11.43 14.23 5.57
C PHE A 134 11.59 13.18 6.67
N ALA A 135 12.64 13.34 7.50
CA ALA A 135 12.81 12.57 8.72
C ALA A 135 11.57 12.75 9.63
N PRO A 136 11.13 11.70 10.34
CA PRO A 136 9.99 11.80 11.24
C PRO A 136 10.29 12.87 12.29
N GLN A 137 9.37 13.83 12.46
CA GLN A 137 9.42 14.74 13.59
C GLN A 137 9.38 13.88 14.88
N PRO A 138 10.28 14.10 15.85
CA PRO A 138 10.20 13.42 17.14
C PRO A 138 8.79 13.58 17.72
N LYS A 139 8.27 12.56 18.42
CA LYS A 139 6.96 12.63 19.07
C LYS A 139 6.85 13.79 20.09
N ASP A 140 7.98 14.36 20.50
CA ASP A 140 8.10 15.52 21.39
C ASP A 140 8.22 16.87 20.66
N ALA A 141 8.02 16.93 19.34
CA ALA A 141 8.05 18.18 18.59
C ALA A 141 6.83 19.05 18.94
N THR A 142 7.04 19.98 19.88
CA THR A 142 6.13 21.08 20.20
C THR A 142 6.12 22.07 19.04
N ALA A 143 4.92 22.51 18.64
CA ALA A 143 4.73 23.37 17.47
C ALA A 143 5.33 24.80 17.59
N ASN A 144 6.04 25.14 18.68
CA ASN A 144 6.39 26.53 19.01
C ASN A 144 7.82 26.79 19.52
N ASP A 145 8.76 25.85 19.48
CA ASP A 145 10.12 26.10 20.02
C ASP A 145 11.10 26.78 19.04
N GLY A 146 10.57 27.42 17.99
CA GLY A 146 11.35 28.10 16.94
C GLY A 146 11.49 29.63 17.08
N PHE A 147 11.01 30.25 18.16
CA PHE A 147 11.19 31.70 18.38
C PHE A 147 11.83 31.98 19.74
N ARG A 148 13.17 32.07 19.75
CA ARG A 148 13.94 32.95 20.64
C ARG A 148 15.10 33.57 19.88
#